data_AF-A0A812VEK2-F1
#
_entry.id   AF-A0A812VEK2-F1
#
_cell.length_a   1.000
_cell.length_b   1.000
_cell.length_c   1.000
_cell.angle_alpha   90.00
_cell.angle_beta   90.00
_cell.angle_gamma   90.00
#
_symmetry.space_group_name_H-M   'P 1'
#
loop_
_entity.id
_entity.type
_entity.pdbx_description
1 polymer ?
#
loop_
_entity_poly.entity_id
_entity_poly.type
_entity_poly.pdbx_seq_one_letter_code
_entity_poly.pdbx_strand_id
1 'polypeptide(L)'
;MEDDQAQPSLEEGFAPDLCLLGSCDPCIFFASSAGCHRDACPFCHIHKQTWEIGPQRPGKQIRMRLKKTMLNLLQSRESSPDRAHNELQRLARKSVFARHLLTGYLEAQADPEGQGAPAADEVHGQPAASTLEDGSELESFLKGQPLSL
;
A
#
# COMPACT_ATOMS: atom_id res chain seq x y z
N MET A 1 16.38 56.43 5.34
CA MET A 1 17.34 55.46 4.77
C MET A 1 16.97 54.14 5.40
N GLU A 2 15.93 53.55 4.83
CA GLU A 2 15.34 52.29 5.27
C GLU A 2 15.89 51.25 4.31
N ASP A 3 16.88 50.50 4.77
CA ASP A 3 17.47 49.40 4.00
C ASP A 3 16.54 48.19 4.09
N ASP A 4 15.90 47.94 2.94
CA ASP A 4 15.00 46.87 2.59
C ASP A 4 15.64 45.49 2.84
N GLN A 5 15.23 44.84 3.93
CA GLN A 5 15.60 43.45 4.23
C GLN A 5 14.75 42.50 3.39
N ALA A 6 15.27 42.13 2.21
CA ALA A 6 14.76 41.00 1.45
C ALA A 6 15.05 39.70 2.22
N GLN A 7 14.03 39.13 2.86
CA GLN A 7 14.08 37.78 3.40
C GLN A 7 14.06 36.76 2.24
N PRO A 8 14.96 35.77 2.21
CA PRO A 8 14.87 34.68 1.26
C PRO A 8 13.69 33.77 1.63
N SER A 9 12.75 33.63 0.70
CA SER A 9 11.68 32.65 0.72
C SER A 9 12.27 31.25 0.90
N LEU A 10 11.87 30.56 1.97
CA LEU A 10 12.10 29.13 2.13
C LEU A 10 11.24 28.42 1.08
N GLU A 11 11.79 28.30 -0.13
CA GLU A 11 11.27 27.40 -1.15
C GLU A 11 11.33 25.99 -0.55
N GLU A 12 10.18 25.44 -0.20
CA GLU A 12 9.98 24.06 0.25
C GLU A 12 10.25 23.08 -0.92
N GLY A 13 11.50 23.02 -1.35
CA GLY A 13 11.95 22.14 -2.42
C GLY A 13 12.25 20.76 -1.87
N PHE A 14 11.32 19.82 -2.12
CA PHE A 14 11.54 18.38 -2.24
C PHE A 14 12.84 17.89 -1.61
N ALA A 15 12.82 17.34 -0.38
CA ALA A 15 13.99 16.73 0.24
C ALA A 15 14.52 15.56 -0.63
N PRO A 16 15.56 15.75 -1.49
CA PRO A 16 16.09 14.67 -2.32
C PRO A 16 17.09 13.82 -1.52
N ASP A 17 17.59 14.37 -0.41
CA ASP A 17 18.74 13.83 0.33
C ASP A 17 18.42 12.59 1.16
N LEU A 18 17.16 12.37 1.53
CA LEU A 18 16.76 11.15 2.25
C LEU A 18 16.90 9.89 1.39
N CYS A 19 16.88 10.01 0.06
CA CYS A 19 17.11 8.87 -0.83
C CYS A 19 18.57 8.39 -0.77
N LEU A 20 19.55 9.28 -0.64
CA LEU A 20 20.97 8.92 -0.71
C LEU A 20 21.46 8.09 0.48
N LEU A 21 20.79 8.18 1.63
CA LEU A 21 21.07 7.35 2.80
C LEU A 21 20.42 5.96 2.75
N GLY A 22 19.71 5.61 1.67
CA GLY A 22 19.01 4.34 1.54
C GLY A 22 17.81 4.19 2.50
N SER A 23 17.41 5.26 3.17
CA SER A 23 16.29 5.30 4.14
C SER A 23 14.99 5.83 3.53
N CYS A 24 14.91 5.94 2.20
CA CYS A 24 13.69 6.35 1.54
C CYS A 24 12.64 5.24 1.50
N ASP A 25 11.38 5.63 1.33
CA ASP A 25 10.27 4.71 1.12
C ASP A 25 10.03 4.52 -0.37
N PRO A 26 10.40 3.37 -0.95
CA PRO A 26 10.25 3.19 -2.37
C PRO A 26 8.82 2.83 -2.75
N CYS A 27 8.48 3.18 -3.99
CA CYS A 27 7.15 3.06 -4.53
C CYS A 27 6.89 1.63 -5.02
N ILE A 28 5.92 0.93 -4.43
CA ILE A 28 5.57 -0.43 -4.88
C ILE A 28 5.04 -0.46 -6.32
N PHE A 29 4.31 0.59 -6.74
CA PHE A 29 3.73 0.65 -8.08
C PHE A 29 4.79 0.87 -9.15
N PHE A 30 5.86 1.63 -8.84
CA PHE A 30 6.92 1.91 -9.81
C PHE A 30 7.67 0.64 -10.21
N ALA A 31 7.92 -0.25 -9.26
CA ALA A 31 8.58 -1.53 -9.52
C ALA A 31 7.66 -2.59 -10.16
N SER A 32 6.34 -2.34 -10.21
CA SER A 32 5.38 -3.24 -10.82
C SER A 32 5.30 -3.04 -12.33
N SER A 33 4.82 -4.06 -13.04
CA SER A 33 4.55 -4.00 -14.49
C SER A 33 3.52 -2.92 -14.86
N ALA A 34 2.59 -2.59 -13.96
CA ALA A 34 1.61 -1.52 -14.17
C ALA A 34 2.19 -0.11 -14.07
N GLY A 35 3.38 0.05 -13.48
CA GLY A 35 4.02 1.34 -13.23
C GLY A 35 3.30 2.23 -12.20
N CYS A 36 3.98 3.30 -11.80
CA CYS A 36 3.39 4.35 -10.97
C CYS A 36 2.70 5.39 -11.86
N HIS A 37 1.45 5.75 -11.55
CA HIS A 37 0.69 6.74 -12.33
C HIS A 37 0.90 8.19 -11.89
N ARG A 38 1.69 8.43 -10.84
CA ARG A 38 1.92 9.78 -10.29
C ARG A 38 3.25 10.32 -10.78
N ASP A 39 3.20 11.48 -11.44
CA ASP A 39 4.39 12.21 -11.89
C ASP A 39 5.21 12.73 -10.69
N ALA A 40 4.53 13.35 -9.72
CA ALA A 40 5.10 13.80 -8.46
C ALA A 40 4.78 12.80 -7.33
N CYS A 41 5.35 11.60 -7.42
CA CYS A 41 5.16 10.57 -6.40
C CYS A 41 5.93 10.91 -5.12
N PRO A 42 5.29 10.87 -3.92
CA PRO A 42 5.99 11.09 -2.66
C PRO A 42 6.86 9.90 -2.23
N PHE A 43 6.81 8.79 -2.98
CA PHE A 43 7.59 7.59 -2.73
C PHE A 43 8.74 7.48 -3.74
N CYS A 44 9.88 6.95 -3.30
CA CYS A 44 11.09 6.87 -4.11
C CYS A 44 10.89 5.92 -5.31
N HIS A 45 11.20 6.40 -6.51
CA HIS A 45 11.22 5.59 -7.74
C HIS A 45 12.62 5.03 -8.06
N ILE A 46 13.67 5.49 -7.36
CA ILE A 46 15.05 5.13 -7.67
C ILE A 46 15.43 3.81 -6.99
N HIS A 47 15.15 3.69 -5.69
CA HIS A 47 15.56 2.53 -4.93
C HIS A 47 14.61 1.37 -5.14
N LYS A 48 15.19 0.21 -5.48
CA LYS A 48 14.47 -1.06 -5.34
C LYS A 48 14.39 -1.40 -3.87
N GLN A 49 13.22 -1.83 -3.45
CA GLN A 49 13.01 -2.13 -2.05
C GLN A 49 13.72 -3.45 -1.69
N THR A 50 14.73 -3.36 -0.85
CA THR A 50 15.41 -4.50 -0.22
C THR A 50 14.59 -4.94 0.98
N TRP A 51 13.96 -6.11 0.87
CA TRP A 51 13.02 -6.59 1.87
C TRP A 51 13.73 -7.47 2.89
N GLU A 52 13.71 -7.05 4.15
CA GLU A 52 14.00 -7.97 5.23
C GLU A 52 12.98 -9.10 5.24
N ILE A 53 13.44 -10.32 5.55
CA ILE A 53 12.60 -11.50 5.72
C ILE A 53 11.61 -11.16 6.82
N GLY A 54 10.36 -10.90 6.41
CA GLY A 54 9.33 -10.44 7.31
C GLY A 54 9.00 -11.48 8.39
N PRO A 55 8.53 -11.04 9.57
CA PRO A 55 8.12 -11.92 10.64
C PRO A 55 7.00 -12.88 10.20
N GLN A 56 6.79 -13.90 11.02
CA GLN A 56 5.84 -15.00 10.86
C GLN A 56 4.58 -14.64 10.07
N ARG A 57 4.23 -15.51 9.10
CA ARG A 57 3.03 -15.38 8.26
C ARG A 57 1.80 -15.04 9.12
N PRO A 58 1.07 -13.94 8.83
CA PRO A 58 -0.09 -13.55 9.62
C PRO A 58 -1.15 -14.66 9.69
N GLY A 59 -1.89 -14.72 10.80
CA GLY A 59 -2.99 -15.66 10.98
C GLY A 59 -4.11 -15.52 9.95
N LYS A 60 -4.96 -16.54 9.80
CA LYS A 60 -6.02 -16.58 8.77
C LYS A 60 -6.96 -15.36 8.83
N GLN A 61 -7.42 -14.98 10.02
CA GLN A 61 -8.32 -13.83 10.21
C GLN A 61 -7.70 -12.51 9.76
N ILE A 62 -6.46 -12.25 10.19
CA ILE A 62 -5.70 -11.05 9.79
C ILE A 62 -5.51 -11.03 8.27
N ARG A 63 -5.14 -12.16 7.65
CA ARG A 63 -5.01 -12.23 6.19
C ARG A 63 -6.33 -11.94 5.47
N MET A 64 -7.46 -12.45 5.97
CA MET A 64 -8.77 -12.19 5.39
C MET A 64 -9.14 -10.70 5.48
N ARG A 65 -8.92 -10.08 6.65
CA ARG A 65 -9.15 -8.64 6.84
C ARG A 65 -8.26 -7.81 5.92
N LEU A 66 -6.95 -8.10 5.86
CA LEU A 66 -6.01 -7.40 4.97
C LEU A 66 -6.42 -7.53 3.50
N LYS A 67 -6.81 -8.72 3.05
CA LYS A 67 -7.29 -8.95 1.69
C LYS A 67 -8.55 -8.11 1.40
N LYS A 68 -9.52 -8.12 2.31
CA LYS A 68 -10.75 -7.31 2.17
C LYS A 68 -10.45 -5.81 2.09
N THR A 69 -9.62 -5.30 3.01
CA THR A 69 -9.20 -3.89 3.02
C THR A 69 -8.49 -3.51 1.73
N MET A 70 -7.55 -4.34 1.26
CA MET A 70 -6.82 -4.08 0.03
C MET A 70 -7.73 -4.04 -1.20
N LEU A 71 -8.67 -4.99 -1.32
CA LEU A 71 -9.64 -5.01 -2.42
C LEU A 71 -10.55 -3.78 -2.42
N ASN A 72 -11.01 -3.34 -1.25
CA ASN A 72 -11.80 -2.11 -1.14
C ASN A 72 -11.00 -0.88 -1.60
N LEU A 73 -9.72 -0.78 -1.22
CA LEU A 73 -8.84 0.30 -1.67
C LEU A 73 -8.64 0.27 -3.19
N LEU A 74 -8.43 -0.92 -3.77
CA LEU A 74 -8.27 -1.11 -5.21
C LEU A 74 -9.55 -0.72 -5.98
N GLN A 75 -10.73 -1.07 -5.49
CA GLN A 75 -12.00 -0.63 -6.09
C GLN A 75 -12.15 0.90 -6.06
N SER A 76 -11.79 1.55 -4.94
CA SER A 76 -11.83 3.01 -4.84
C SER A 76 -10.80 3.76 -5.70
N ARG A 77 -9.88 3.04 -6.37
CA ARG A 77 -8.84 3.64 -7.22
C ARG A 77 -9.44 4.38 -8.42
N GLU A 78 -10.56 3.92 -8.96
CA GLU A 78 -11.23 4.59 -10.09
C GLU A 78 -11.78 5.96 -9.68
N SER A 79 -12.35 6.06 -8.48
CA SER A 79 -12.93 7.30 -7.97
C SER A 79 -11.89 8.24 -7.33
N SER A 80 -10.82 7.68 -6.77
CA SER A 80 -9.81 8.44 -6.02
C SER A 80 -8.41 7.82 -6.14
N PRO A 81 -7.78 7.88 -7.32
CA PRO A 81 -6.55 7.14 -7.63
C PRO A 81 -5.39 7.51 -6.70
N ASP A 82 -5.26 8.81 -6.41
CA ASP A 82 -4.23 9.37 -5.54
C ASP A 82 -4.33 8.91 -4.08
N ARG A 83 -5.55 8.92 -3.54
CA ARG A 83 -5.79 8.47 -2.16
C ARG A 83 -5.57 6.97 -2.06
N ALA A 84 -6.12 6.19 -2.99
CA ALA A 84 -5.93 4.76 -3.06
C ALA A 84 -4.45 4.40 -3.17
N HIS A 85 -3.68 5.13 -3.98
CA HIS A 85 -2.23 4.97 -4.10
C HIS A 85 -1.53 5.08 -2.74
N ASN A 86 -1.75 6.18 -2.03
CA ASN A 86 -1.09 6.43 -0.74
C ASN A 86 -1.47 5.40 0.32
N GLU A 87 -2.75 5.01 0.40
CA GLU A 87 -3.22 4.03 1.38
C GLU A 87 -2.68 2.62 1.07
N LEU A 88 -2.64 2.23 -0.20
CA LEU A 88 -2.05 0.95 -0.61
C LEU A 88 -0.55 0.90 -0.30
N GLN A 89 0.19 1.98 -0.52
CA GLN A 89 1.60 2.09 -0.13
C GLN A 89 1.78 1.94 1.38
N ARG A 90 1.00 2.68 2.18
CA ARG A 90 1.05 2.57 3.65
C ARG A 90 0.75 1.15 4.12
N LEU A 91 -0.25 0.50 3.52
CA LEU A 91 -0.63 -0.87 3.88
C LEU A 91 0.48 -1.87 3.54
N ALA A 92 1.09 -1.76 2.36
CA ALA A 92 2.19 -2.60 1.93
C ALA A 92 3.47 -2.41 2.76
N ARG A 93 3.70 -1.19 3.27
CA ARG A 93 4.80 -0.91 4.21
C ARG A 93 4.60 -1.61 5.55
N LYS A 94 3.37 -1.63 6.07
CA LYS A 94 3.05 -2.21 7.37
C LYS A 94 2.94 -3.74 7.36
N SER A 95 2.70 -4.35 6.20
CA SER A 95 2.50 -5.80 6.12
C SER A 95 3.15 -6.41 4.89
N VAL A 96 4.11 -7.31 5.12
CA VAL A 96 4.72 -8.13 4.07
C VAL A 96 3.67 -8.94 3.30
N PHE A 97 2.65 -9.44 4.00
CA PHE A 97 1.55 -10.14 3.36
C PHE A 97 0.73 -9.21 2.44
N ALA A 98 0.33 -8.03 2.92
CA ALA A 98 -0.44 -7.08 2.11
C ALA A 98 0.35 -6.62 0.89
N ARG A 99 1.66 -6.44 1.05
CA ARG A 99 2.57 -6.16 -0.04
C ARG A 99 2.59 -7.25 -1.10
N HIS A 100 2.90 -8.51 -0.73
CA HIS A 100 2.92 -9.61 -1.70
C HIS A 100 1.58 -9.75 -2.42
N LEU A 101 0.49 -9.56 -1.68
CA LEU A 101 -0.85 -9.59 -2.24
C LEU A 101 -1.08 -8.46 -3.26
N LEU A 102 -0.60 -7.23 -2.97
CA LEU A 102 -0.68 -6.10 -3.88
C LEU A 102 0.19 -6.29 -5.12
N THR A 103 1.44 -6.73 -4.96
CA THR A 103 2.35 -7.04 -6.08
C THR A 103 1.72 -8.07 -7.02
N GLY A 104 1.24 -9.20 -6.50
CA GLY A 104 0.61 -10.22 -7.33
C GLY A 104 -0.65 -9.73 -8.05
N TYR A 105 -1.40 -8.80 -7.46
CA TYR A 105 -2.55 -8.17 -8.11
C TYR A 105 -2.15 -7.23 -9.26
N LEU A 106 -1.08 -6.46 -9.08
CA LEU A 106 -0.56 -5.57 -10.12
C LEU A 106 0.03 -6.36 -11.30
N GLU A 107 0.74 -7.45 -11.01
CA GLU A 107 1.29 -8.35 -12.03
C GLU A 107 0.18 -9.04 -12.83
N ALA A 108 -0.85 -9.55 -12.16
CA ALA A 108 -1.98 -10.21 -12.83
C ALA A 108 -2.77 -9.26 -13.75
N GLN A 109 -2.83 -7.96 -13.44
CA GLN A 109 -3.50 -6.99 -14.32
C GLN A 109 -2.69 -6.62 -15.56
N ALA A 110 -1.37 -6.74 -15.51
CA ALA A 110 -0.52 -6.38 -16.64
C ALA A 110 -0.46 -7.48 -17.71
N ASP A 111 -0.92 -8.69 -17.39
CA ASP A 111 -0.98 -9.84 -18.29
C ASP A 111 -2.42 -10.35 -18.45
N PRO A 112 -3.27 -9.61 -19.20
CA PRO A 112 -4.65 -10.04 -19.47
C PRO A 112 -4.73 -11.24 -20.43
N GLU A 113 -3.62 -11.63 -21.07
CA GLU A 113 -3.60 -12.71 -22.08
C GLU A 113 -3.18 -14.08 -21.51
N GLY A 114 -2.65 -14.15 -20.28
CA GLY A 114 -2.15 -15.41 -19.68
C GLY A 114 -3.09 -16.14 -18.72
N GLN A 115 -4.21 -15.56 -18.27
CA GLN A 115 -5.10 -16.17 -17.28
C GLN A 115 -6.38 -16.74 -17.91
N GLY A 116 -6.29 -18.01 -18.31
CA GLY A 116 -7.46 -18.86 -18.51
C GLY A 116 -8.35 -18.83 -17.26
N ALA A 117 -9.58 -18.40 -17.46
CA ALA A 117 -10.59 -18.22 -16.42
C ALA A 117 -10.72 -19.49 -15.54
N PRO A 118 -10.59 -19.40 -14.20
CA PRO A 118 -11.19 -20.40 -13.35
C PRO A 118 -12.71 -20.24 -13.47
N ALA A 119 -13.35 -21.27 -14.03
CA ALA A 119 -14.80 -21.37 -14.14
C ALA A 119 -15.45 -21.00 -12.80
N ALA A 120 -16.32 -19.98 -12.84
CA ALA A 120 -17.14 -19.59 -11.73
C ALA A 120 -18.13 -20.72 -11.46
N ASP A 121 -17.85 -21.53 -10.44
CA ASP A 121 -18.87 -22.35 -9.79
C ASP A 121 -19.66 -21.42 -8.86
N GLU A 122 -20.85 -21.07 -9.33
CA GLU A 122 -21.79 -20.17 -8.70
C GLU A 122 -22.48 -20.88 -7.53
N VAL A 123 -21.88 -20.85 -6.34
CA VAL A 123 -22.55 -21.25 -5.10
C VAL A 123 -23.12 -20.02 -4.40
N HIS A 124 -24.42 -19.83 -4.62
CA HIS A 124 -25.33 -19.00 -3.83
C HIS A 124 -25.29 -19.42 -2.35
N GLY A 125 -24.69 -18.59 -1.50
CA GLY A 125 -24.71 -18.73 -0.04
C GLY A 125 -25.16 -17.42 0.61
N GLN A 126 -26.27 -17.47 1.33
CA GLN A 126 -26.98 -16.34 1.95
C GLN A 126 -26.09 -15.47 2.87
N PRO A 127 -26.41 -14.18 3.05
CA PRO A 127 -25.68 -13.31 3.97
C PRO A 127 -26.13 -13.59 5.41
N ALA A 128 -25.30 -14.30 6.18
CA ALA A 128 -25.40 -14.27 7.63
C ALA A 128 -24.91 -12.91 8.13
N ALA A 129 -25.77 -12.22 8.87
CA ALA A 129 -25.50 -10.96 9.55
C ALA A 129 -24.14 -11.01 10.26
N SER A 130 -23.16 -10.29 9.70
CA SER A 130 -21.85 -10.13 10.33
C SER A 130 -21.98 -9.07 11.42
N THR A 131 -21.91 -9.54 12.65
CA THR A 131 -21.64 -8.76 13.84
C THR A 131 -20.46 -7.81 13.57
N LEU A 132 -20.70 -6.52 13.79
CA LEU A 132 -19.74 -5.43 13.81
C LEU A 132 -18.79 -5.63 15.00
N GLU A 133 -17.85 -6.57 14.90
CA GLU A 133 -16.88 -6.81 15.95
C GLU A 133 -15.53 -6.22 15.53
N ASP A 134 -15.33 -5.03 16.09
CA ASP A 134 -14.08 -4.47 16.59
C ASP A 134 -12.89 -4.34 15.61
N GLY A 135 -12.70 -3.11 15.12
CA GLY A 135 -11.56 -2.72 14.29
C GLY A 135 -10.24 -2.53 15.05
N SER A 136 -10.20 -2.68 16.37
CA SER A 136 -9.01 -2.34 17.16
C SER A 136 -7.86 -3.33 16.95
N GLU A 137 -8.16 -4.62 16.76
CA GLU A 137 -7.14 -5.65 16.63
C GLU A 137 -6.30 -5.52 15.34
N LEU A 138 -6.93 -5.12 14.24
CA LEU A 138 -6.21 -4.86 12.99
C LEU A 138 -5.27 -3.66 13.15
N GLU A 139 -5.72 -2.64 13.87
CA GLU A 139 -4.92 -1.44 14.12
C GLU A 139 -3.73 -1.75 15.03
N SER A 140 -3.92 -2.58 16.06
CA SER A 140 -2.85 -3.07 16.95
C SER A 140 -1.79 -3.89 16.20
N PHE A 141 -2.22 -4.78 15.29
CA PHE A 141 -1.31 -5.52 14.42
C PHE A 141 -0.51 -4.59 13.50
N LEU A 142 -1.18 -3.61 12.88
CA LEU A 142 -0.55 -2.60 12.03
C LEU A 142 0.37 -1.64 12.80
N LYS A 143 0.18 -1.50 14.11
CA LYS A 143 1.02 -0.70 15.01
C LYS A 143 2.19 -1.50 15.61
N GLY A 144 2.29 -2.81 15.36
CA GLY A 144 3.35 -3.65 15.89
C GLY A 144 3.31 -3.81 17.41
N GLN A 145 2.14 -3.61 18.04
CA GLN A 145 2.02 -3.77 19.48
C GLN A 145 1.93 -5.26 19.82
N PRO A 146 2.66 -5.73 20.86
CA PRO A 146 2.53 -7.09 21.34
C PRO A 146 1.10 -7.31 21.85
N LEU A 147 0.46 -8.39 21.39
CA LEU A 147 -0.84 -8.81 21.93
C LEU A 147 -0.63 -9.21 23.40
N SER A 148 -1.08 -8.37 24.33
CA SER A 148 -1.18 -8.72 25.74
C SER A 148 -2.21 -9.86 25.86
N LEU A 149 -1.71 -11.07 26.11
CA LEU A 149 -2.51 -12.24 26.47
C LEU A 149 -2.97 -12.15 27.94
#